data_AF-A0A945BKI0-F1
#
_entry.id   AF-A0A945BKI0-F1
#
_cell.length_a   1.000
_cell.length_b   1.000
_cell.length_c   1.000
_cell.angle_alpha   90.00
_cell.angle_beta   90.00
_cell.angle_gamma   90.00
#
_symmetry.space_group_name_H-M   'P 1'
#
loop_
_entity.id
_entity.type
_entity.pdbx_description
1 polymer ?
#
loop_
_entity_poly.entity_id
_entity_poly.type
_entity_poly.pdbx_seq_one_letter_code
_entity_poly.pdbx_strand_id
1 'polypeptide(L)' 'MENEISLKERRKSYWRANLRILAILMSIWFTVSFGCGILFVEPLNEIKLGGFGLGFWMAQQGSIYVFLVLIFV' A
#
# COMPACT_ATOMS: atom_id res chain seq x y z
N MET A 1 9.50 38.17 13.52
CA MET A 1 10.62 37.21 13.38
C MET A 1 10.29 35.86 14.03
N GLU A 2 9.81 35.83 15.28
CA GLU A 2 9.32 34.62 15.99
C GLU A 2 8.31 33.77 15.17
N ASN A 3 7.29 34.42 14.60
CA ASN A 3 6.23 33.74 13.83
C ASN A 3 6.73 33.11 12.51
N GLU A 4 7.78 33.66 11.89
CA GLU A 4 8.37 33.13 10.65
C GLU A 4 9.10 31.80 10.90
N ILE A 5 9.80 31.69 12.04
CA ILE A 5 10.55 30.50 12.45
C ILE A 5 9.57 29.36 12.78
N SER A 6 8.52 29.64 13.56
CA SER A 6 7.46 28.67 13.90
C SER A 6 6.75 28.09 12.66
N LEU A 7 6.42 28.92 11.67
CA LEU A 7 5.78 28.44 10.43
C LEU A 7 6.67 27.54 9.58
N LYS A 8 7.99 27.80 9.55
CA LYS A 8 8.96 26.93 8.85
C LYS A 8 9.09 25.58 9.54
N GLU A 9 9.15 25.53 10.87
CA GLU A 9 9.22 24.26 11.62
C GLU A 9 7.95 23.41 11.44
N ARG A 10 6.77 24.04 11.52
CA ARG A 10 5.50 23.35 11.26
C ARG A 10 5.46 22.74 9.87
N ARG A 11 5.82 23.50 8.81
CA ARG A 11 5.89 22.97 7.43
C ARG A 11 6.83 21.77 7.31
N LYS A 12 7.99 21.79 7.98
CA LYS A 12 8.97 20.71 7.94
C LYS A 12 8.47 19.43 8.65
N SER A 13 7.62 19.59 9.66
CA SER A 13 6.94 18.47 10.34
C SER A 13 5.83 17.88 9.45
N TYR A 14 4.96 18.74 8.89
CA TYR A 14 3.90 18.31 7.96
C TYR A 14 4.46 17.59 6.73
N TRP A 15 5.55 18.10 6.14
CA TRP A 15 6.19 17.46 4.99
C TRP A 15 6.69 16.05 5.30
N ARG A 16 7.32 15.85 6.46
CA ARG A 16 7.78 14.53 6.91
C ARG A 16 6.61 13.57 7.17
N ALA A 17 5.51 14.07 7.74
CA ALA A 17 4.31 13.27 7.93
C ALA A 17 3.71 12.80 6.58
N ASN A 18 3.62 13.70 5.61
CA ASN A 18 3.07 13.37 4.29
C ASN A 18 3.96 12.37 3.53
N LEU A 19 5.29 12.54 3.60
CA LEU A 19 6.24 11.58 3.05
C LEU A 19 6.12 10.19 3.69
N ARG A 20 5.83 10.11 4.99
CA ARG A 20 5.60 8.82 5.67
C ARG A 20 4.33 8.13 5.15
N ILE A 21 3.24 8.88 4.97
CA ILE A 21 1.99 8.34 4.39
C ILE A 21 2.24 7.86 2.95
N LEU A 22 2.88 8.67 2.13
CA LEU A 22 3.27 8.30 0.76
C LEU A 22 4.13 7.05 0.72
N ALA A 23 5.12 6.93 1.60
CA ALA A 23 5.98 5.76 1.67
C ALA A 23 5.20 4.50 2.06
N ILE A 24 4.31 4.58 3.05
CA ILE A 24 3.46 3.46 3.46
C ILE A 24 2.52 3.04 2.32
N LEU A 25 1.88 4.02 1.67
CA LEU A 25 0.97 3.77 0.56
C LEU A 25 1.69 3.07 -0.61
N MET A 26 2.87 3.58 -0.98
CA MET A 26 3.71 3.00 -2.04
C MET A 26 4.18 1.59 -1.68
N SER A 27 4.56 1.34 -0.42
CA SER A 27 4.95 0.02 0.05
C SER A 27 3.78 -0.98 -0.02
N ILE A 28 2.59 -0.60 0.47
CA ILE A 28 1.40 -1.47 0.42
C ILE A 28 1.02 -1.75 -1.04
N TRP A 29 1.02 -0.74 -1.89
CA TRP A 29 0.74 -0.86 -3.31
C TRP A 29 1.70 -1.84 -3.99
N PHE A 30 3.00 -1.73 -3.70
CA PHE A 30 4.04 -2.61 -4.24
C PHE A 30 3.87 -4.05 -3.73
N THR A 31 3.70 -4.25 -2.42
CA THR A 31 3.57 -5.59 -1.84
C THR A 31 2.33 -6.32 -2.36
N VAL A 32 1.20 -5.62 -2.50
CA VAL A 32 -0.05 -6.24 -2.93
C VAL A 32 -0.05 -6.50 -4.43
N SER A 33 0.39 -5.54 -5.24
CA SER A 33 0.37 -5.69 -6.70
C SER A 33 1.49 -6.62 -7.19
N PHE A 34 2.71 -6.40 -6.72
CA PHE A 34 3.91 -7.11 -7.20
C PHE A 34 4.25 -8.33 -6.33
N GLY A 35 4.19 -8.17 -5.00
CA GLY A 35 4.47 -9.26 -4.06
C GLY A 35 3.44 -10.38 -4.18
N CYS A 36 2.18 -10.12 -3.86
CA CYS A 36 1.13 -11.14 -3.88
C CYS A 36 0.71 -11.58 -5.29
N GLY A 37 0.78 -10.68 -6.28
CA GLY A 37 0.34 -10.97 -7.65
C GLY A 37 1.37 -11.70 -8.51
N ILE A 38 2.67 -11.51 -8.27
CA ILE A 38 3.74 -12.02 -9.15
C ILE A 38 4.77 -12.84 -8.36
N LEU A 39 5.31 -12.28 -7.27
CA LEU A 39 6.44 -12.90 -6.57
C LEU A 39 6.03 -14.14 -5.74
N PHE A 40 4.89 -14.05 -5.07
CA PHE A 40 4.32 -15.14 -4.26
C PHE A 40 3.23 -15.92 -5.01
N VAL A 41 3.13 -15.76 -6.33
CA VAL A 41 2.07 -16.38 -7.12
C VAL A 41 2.15 -17.91 -7.10
N GLU A 42 3.36 -18.48 -7.11
CA GLU A 42 3.59 -19.94 -7.08
C GLU A 42 3.11 -20.59 -5.78
N PRO A 43 3.56 -20.15 -4.57
CA PRO A 43 3.05 -20.70 -3.32
C PRO A 43 1.58 -20.35 -3.06
N LEU A 44 1.08 -19.18 -3.49
CA LEU A 44 -0.35 -18.87 -3.35
C LEU A 44 -1.22 -19.72 -4.29
N ASN A 45 -0.74 -20.07 -5.49
CA ASN A 45 -1.50 -20.87 -6.43
C ASN A 45 -1.64 -22.35 -6.02
N GLU A 46 -0.85 -22.83 -5.06
CA GLU A 46 -1.10 -24.13 -4.42
C GLU A 46 -2.45 -24.13 -3.68
N ILE A 47 -2.85 -22.97 -3.14
CA ILE A 47 -4.15 -22.80 -2.50
C ILE A 47 -5.16 -22.40 -3.58
N LYS A 48 -6.00 -23.35 -3.98
CA LYS A 48 -7.05 -23.12 -4.98
C LYS A 48 -8.33 -22.62 -4.33
N LEU A 49 -8.74 -21.40 -4.67
CA LEU A 49 -10.07 -20.89 -4.34
C LEU A 49 -11.01 -21.18 -5.51
N GLY A 50 -11.98 -22.07 -5.34
CA GLY A 50 -13.05 -22.28 -6.32
C GLY A 50 -12.61 -22.75 -7.73
N GLY A 51 -11.40 -23.29 -7.87
CA GLY A 51 -10.85 -23.79 -9.14
C GLY A 51 -9.75 -22.93 -9.76
N PHE A 52 -9.50 -21.73 -9.23
CA PHE A 52 -8.42 -20.81 -9.65
C PHE A 52 -7.42 -20.57 -8.52
N GLY A 53 -6.17 -20.34 -8.87
CA GLY A 53 -5.10 -20.13 -7.89
C GLY A 53 -5.24 -18.80 -7.16
N LEU A 54 -4.94 -18.77 -5.87
CA LEU A 54 -5.09 -17.59 -5.02
C LEU A 54 -4.24 -16.40 -5.51
N GLY A 55 -3.09 -16.66 -6.12
CA GLY A 55 -2.24 -15.62 -6.70
C GLY A 55 -2.92 -14.91 -7.86
N PHE A 56 -3.62 -15.67 -8.71
CA PHE A 56 -4.42 -15.12 -9.81
C PHE A 56 -5.63 -14.32 -9.30
N TRP A 57 -6.31 -14.83 -8.27
CA TRP A 57 -7.40 -14.11 -7.61
C TRP A 57 -6.93 -12.79 -6.99
N MET A 58 -5.75 -12.78 -6.37
CA MET A 58 -5.15 -11.56 -5.80
C MET A 58 -4.82 -10.52 -6.87
N ALA A 59 -4.26 -10.97 -7.99
CA ALA A 59 -3.94 -10.08 -9.11
C ALA A 59 -5.18 -9.41 -9.72
N GLN A 60 -6.34 -10.09 -9.71
CA GLN A 60 -7.54 -9.64 -10.43
C GLN A 60 -8.60 -8.96 -9.56
N GLN A 61 -8.86 -9.47 -8.36
CA GLN A 61 -9.89 -8.94 -7.44
C GLN A 61 -9.33 -8.61 -6.06
N GLY A 62 -8.21 -9.21 -5.67
CA GLY A 62 -7.64 -8.95 -4.36
C GLY A 62 -7.09 -7.53 -4.18
N SER A 63 -6.49 -6.95 -5.22
CA SER A 63 -5.95 -5.59 -5.17
C SER A 63 -7.02 -4.54 -4.85
N ILE A 64 -8.25 -4.68 -5.38
CA ILE A 64 -9.33 -3.71 -5.13
C ILE A 64 -9.81 -3.72 -3.67
N TYR A 65 -9.78 -4.87 -3.00
CA TYR A 65 -10.08 -4.96 -1.57
C TYR A 65 -9.03 -4.25 -0.72
N VAL A 66 -7.75 -4.35 -1.09
CA VAL A 66 -6.68 -3.62 -0.40
C VAL A 66 -6.86 -2.12 -0.56
N PHE A 67 -7.21 -1.65 -1.77
CA PHE A 67 -7.53 -0.25 -1.98
C PHE A 67 -8.73 0.24 -1.16
N LEU A 68 -9.77 -0.57 -1.02
CA LEU A 68 -10.91 -0.24 -0.15
C LEU A 68 -10.48 -0.11 1.32
N VAL A 69 -9.66 -1.03 1.83
CA VAL A 69 -9.15 -0.96 3.21
C VAL A 69 -8.27 0.28 3.41
N LEU A 70 -7.44 0.63 2.42
CA LEU A 70 -6.62 1.85 2.45
C LEU A 70 -7.44 3.14 2.51
N ILE A 71 -8.69 3.15 2.07
CA ILE A 71 -9.56 4.34 2.19
C ILE A 71 -10.04 4.53 3.63
N PHE A 72 -10.15 3.45 4.42
CA PHE A 72 -10.59 3.52 5.81
C PHE A 72 -9.48 3.82 6.82
N VAL A 73 -8.22 3.69 6.42
CA VAL A 73 -7.01 3.95 7.24
C VAL A 73 -6.55 5.39 7.06
#